data_AF-A0A351C3K2-F1
#
_entry.id   AF-A0A351C3K2-F1
#
_cell.length_a   1.000
_cell.length_b   1.000
_cell.length_c   1.000
_cell.angle_alpha   90.00
_cell.angle_beta   90.00
_cell.angle_gamma   90.00
#
_symmetry.space_group_name_H-M   'P 1'
#
loop_
_entity.id
_entity.type
_entity.pdbx_description
1 polymer ?
#
loop_
_entity_poly.entity_id
_entity_poly.type
_entity_poly.pdbx_seq_one_letter_code
_entity_poly.pdbx_strand_id
1 'polypeptide(L)'
;MKKIFADSEILSEENFYLIKNRKKLVVYVPVSHLEKVFREMSDAGAGIIGNYDNCSFRINGTGTYRPNKNARPYSGKKGSISFENEIRLESECSPDLLTGIIESMLRAHPYEEAAYEIYNFVKLDSEISGRQYTLKRRMQFTGLLKRLNQNLKSVTGISETSVKKILVTEAAFDKTLEESAKYFNIELIIVLKGNDFKLIKIKQ
;
A
#
# COMPACT_ATOMS: atom_id res chain seq x y z
N MET A 1 -16.70 -9.94 25.72
CA MET A 1 -17.03 -8.61 25.16
C MET A 1 -18.49 -8.63 24.71
N LYS A 2 -19.33 -7.67 25.10
CA LYS A 2 -20.74 -7.62 24.67
C LYS A 2 -20.78 -7.35 23.16
N LYS A 3 -21.50 -8.16 22.37
CA LYS A 3 -21.64 -7.93 20.92
C LYS A 3 -22.25 -6.53 20.70
N ILE A 4 -21.53 -5.65 20.01
CA ILE A 4 -21.97 -4.27 19.71
C ILE A 4 -23.14 -4.27 18.71
N PHE A 5 -23.12 -5.22 17.77
CA PHE A 5 -24.11 -5.39 16.71
C PHE A 5 -24.75 -6.77 16.81
N ALA A 6 -26.06 -6.87 16.54
CA ALA A 6 -26.74 -8.15 16.42
C ALA A 6 -26.43 -8.78 15.05
N ASP A 7 -26.38 -10.11 15.00
CA ASP A 7 -26.07 -10.85 13.76
C ASP A 7 -27.09 -10.55 12.64
N SER A 8 -28.33 -10.22 12.99
CA SER A 8 -29.36 -9.80 12.04
C SER A 8 -29.05 -8.49 11.32
N GLU A 9 -28.19 -7.64 11.88
CA GLU A 9 -27.82 -6.31 11.37
C GLU A 9 -26.55 -6.31 10.51
N ILE A 10 -25.71 -7.34 10.66
CA ILE A 10 -24.40 -7.44 10.02
C ILE A 10 -24.56 -8.01 8.61
N LEU A 11 -24.04 -7.30 7.61
CA LEU A 11 -23.87 -7.79 6.24
C LEU A 11 -22.58 -8.60 6.11
N SER A 12 -21.47 -8.09 6.66
CA SER A 12 -20.20 -8.83 6.76
C SER A 12 -19.43 -8.47 8.04
N GLU A 13 -18.70 -9.46 8.57
CA GLU A 13 -17.76 -9.32 9.67
C GLU A 13 -16.42 -9.94 9.25
N GLU A 14 -15.36 -9.13 9.24
CA GLU A 14 -14.04 -9.52 8.74
C GLU A 14 -12.95 -9.08 9.72
N ASN A 15 -11.80 -9.77 9.69
CA ASN A 15 -10.61 -9.27 10.35
C ASN A 15 -10.17 -7.96 9.69
N PHE A 16 -9.73 -7.01 10.49
CA PHE A 16 -9.09 -5.79 10.02
C PHE A 16 -7.58 -5.91 10.24
N TYR A 17 -6.82 -5.59 9.22
CA TYR A 17 -5.35 -5.56 9.26
C TYR A 17 -4.89 -4.15 8.93
N LEU A 18 -3.82 -3.69 9.58
CA LEU A 18 -3.15 -2.48 9.13
C LEU A 18 -2.54 -2.71 7.74
N ILE A 19 -2.44 -1.64 6.97
CA ILE A 19 -1.76 -1.66 5.69
C ILE A 19 -0.35 -1.08 5.84
N LYS A 20 0.58 -1.63 5.06
CA LYS A 20 1.91 -1.07 4.86
C LYS A 20 2.06 -0.67 3.40
N ASN A 21 2.27 0.62 3.16
CA ASN A 21 2.55 1.15 1.83
C ASN A 21 3.91 0.63 1.33
N ARG A 22 3.93 0.13 0.09
CA ARG A 22 5.13 -0.39 -0.58
C ARG A 22 5.17 0.11 -2.02
N LYS A 23 6.37 0.05 -2.59
CA LYS A 23 6.62 0.38 -3.99
C LYS A 23 7.25 -0.83 -4.65
N LYS A 24 6.90 -1.10 -5.91
CA LYS A 24 7.64 -2.03 -6.77
C LYS A 24 8.29 -1.22 -7.86
N LEU A 25 9.62 -1.29 -7.94
CA LEU A 25 10.40 -0.74 -9.03
C LEU A 25 10.61 -1.85 -10.06
N VAL A 26 10.31 -1.54 -11.31
CA VAL A 26 10.57 -2.39 -12.47
C VAL A 26 11.52 -1.64 -13.39
N VAL A 27 12.59 -2.27 -13.83
CA VAL A 27 13.54 -1.72 -14.80
C VAL A 27 13.89 -2.76 -15.86
N TYR A 28 14.15 -2.32 -17.08
CA TYR A 28 14.54 -3.19 -18.20
C TYR A 28 16.03 -3.03 -18.48
N VAL A 29 16.80 -4.10 -18.28
CA VAL A 29 18.26 -4.05 -18.27
C VAL A 29 18.84 -5.03 -19.29
N PRO A 30 19.84 -4.65 -20.11
CA PRO A 30 20.60 -5.60 -20.91
C PRO A 30 21.18 -6.73 -20.05
N VAL A 31 21.19 -7.95 -20.58
CA VAL A 31 21.74 -9.13 -19.87
C VAL A 31 23.16 -8.88 -19.34
N SER A 32 23.99 -8.16 -20.10
CA SER A 32 25.37 -7.83 -19.75
C SER A 32 25.53 -6.94 -18.50
N HIS A 33 24.51 -6.18 -18.13
CA HIS A 33 24.54 -5.23 -17.02
C HIS A 33 23.63 -5.60 -15.85
N LEU A 34 22.87 -6.68 -15.97
CA LEU A 34 21.87 -7.12 -14.99
C LEU A 34 22.44 -7.18 -13.57
N GLU A 35 23.53 -7.92 -13.35
CA GLU A 35 24.07 -8.13 -12.00
C GLU A 35 24.67 -6.87 -11.39
N LYS A 36 25.12 -5.91 -12.21
CA LYS A 36 25.58 -4.61 -11.70
C LYS A 36 24.38 -3.79 -11.22
N VAL A 37 23.36 -3.64 -12.06
CA VAL A 37 22.15 -2.88 -11.73
C VAL A 37 21.42 -3.48 -10.54
N PHE A 38 21.27 -4.80 -10.50
CA PHE A 38 20.65 -5.52 -9.40
C PHE A 38 21.35 -5.28 -8.07
N ARG A 39 22.69 -5.40 -8.02
CA ARG A 39 23.46 -5.16 -6.79
C ARG A 39 23.30 -3.73 -6.29
N GLU A 40 23.44 -2.74 -7.16
CA GLU A 40 23.31 -1.32 -6.80
C GLU A 40 21.90 -0.99 -6.30
N MET A 41 20.87 -1.60 -6.88
CA MET A 41 19.50 -1.49 -6.36
C MET A 41 19.36 -2.13 -4.98
N SER A 42 19.90 -3.33 -4.78
CA SER A 42 19.78 -4.06 -3.52
C SER A 42 20.58 -3.41 -2.39
N ASP A 43 21.78 -2.94 -2.67
CA ASP A 43 22.62 -2.21 -1.71
C ASP A 43 21.96 -0.89 -1.28
N ALA A 44 21.19 -0.27 -2.17
CA ALA A 44 20.34 0.89 -1.85
C ALA A 44 19.04 0.54 -1.11
N GLY A 45 18.78 -0.74 -0.83
CA GLY A 45 17.65 -1.22 -0.02
C GLY A 45 16.47 -1.78 -0.81
N ALA A 46 16.61 -2.05 -2.11
CA ALA A 46 15.61 -2.79 -2.87
C ALA A 46 15.63 -4.28 -2.50
N GLY A 47 14.45 -4.87 -2.36
CA GLY A 47 14.31 -6.31 -2.13
C GLY A 47 14.47 -6.74 -0.68
N ILE A 48 14.36 -5.81 0.27
CA ILE A 48 14.25 -6.14 1.70
C ILE A 48 12.80 -6.49 2.02
N ILE A 49 12.55 -7.77 2.34
CA ILE A 49 11.24 -8.33 2.66
C ILE A 49 11.36 -9.20 3.93
N GLY A 50 10.93 -8.67 5.07
CA GLY A 50 11.09 -9.36 6.35
C GLY A 50 12.57 -9.61 6.64
N ASN A 51 12.93 -10.88 6.85
CA ASN A 51 14.32 -11.31 7.13
C ASN A 51 15.11 -11.68 5.87
N TYR A 52 14.61 -11.32 4.69
CA TYR A 52 15.27 -11.60 3.41
C TYR A 52 15.68 -10.28 2.76
N ASP A 53 16.89 -10.25 2.22
CA ASP A 53 17.42 -9.20 1.37
C ASP A 53 17.53 -9.67 -0.09
N ASN A 54 17.96 -8.77 -0.99
CA ASN A 54 18.22 -9.08 -2.40
C ASN A 54 17.06 -9.74 -3.16
N CYS A 55 15.82 -9.60 -2.68
CA CYS A 55 14.65 -10.17 -3.33
C CYS A 55 14.37 -9.47 -4.67
N SER A 56 14.36 -10.23 -5.76
CA SER A 56 13.96 -9.73 -7.08
C SER A 56 13.26 -10.82 -7.89
N PHE A 57 12.50 -10.39 -8.89
CA PHE A 57 11.98 -11.26 -9.94
C PHE A 57 12.52 -10.79 -11.29
N ARG A 58 12.79 -11.74 -12.18
CA ARG A 58 13.53 -11.52 -13.43
C ARG A 58 12.83 -12.24 -14.57
N ILE A 59 12.53 -11.53 -15.66
CA ILE A 59 11.89 -12.10 -16.85
C ILE A 59 12.72 -11.72 -18.08
N ASN A 60 13.07 -12.70 -18.91
CA ASN A 60 13.70 -12.44 -20.21
C ASN A 60 12.68 -11.83 -21.17
N GLY A 61 13.09 -10.81 -21.91
CA GLY A 61 12.30 -10.15 -22.93
C GLY A 61 13.15 -9.53 -24.03
N THR A 62 12.48 -8.90 -24.98
CA THR A 62 13.13 -8.21 -26.10
C THR A 62 12.74 -6.74 -26.09
N GLY A 63 13.71 -5.88 -25.81
CA GLY A 63 13.56 -4.43 -25.98
C GLY A 63 13.52 -4.08 -27.46
N THR A 64 12.63 -3.18 -27.86
CA THR A 64 12.56 -2.66 -29.24
C THR A 64 12.62 -1.15 -29.20
N TYR A 65 13.58 -0.56 -29.92
CA TYR A 65 13.75 0.89 -29.94
C TYR A 65 14.31 1.35 -31.30
N ARG A 66 14.16 2.65 -31.58
CA ARG A 66 14.73 3.29 -32.77
C ARG A 66 15.42 4.58 -32.33
N PRO A 67 16.76 4.60 -32.21
CA PRO A 67 17.47 5.80 -31.81
C PRO A 67 17.22 6.92 -32.83
N ASN A 68 16.85 8.11 -32.36
CA ASN A 68 16.69 9.26 -33.23
C ASN A 68 18.06 9.87 -33.60
N LYS A 69 18.06 10.94 -34.41
CA LYS A 69 19.30 11.61 -34.86
C LYS A 69 20.16 12.17 -33.71
N ASN A 70 19.54 12.51 -32.57
CA ASN A 70 20.20 13.15 -31.42
C ASN A 70 20.68 12.15 -30.35
N ALA A 71 20.17 10.92 -30.34
CA ALA A 71 20.53 9.89 -29.35
C ALA A 71 22.03 9.53 -29.38
N ARG A 72 22.61 9.04 -28.28
CA ARG A 72 23.93 8.37 -28.27
C ARG A 72 23.73 6.96 -27.73
N PRO A 73 23.05 6.10 -28.52
CA PRO A 73 22.53 4.86 -27.98
C PRO A 73 23.67 3.93 -27.59
N TYR A 74 23.49 3.23 -26.47
CA TYR A 74 24.43 2.20 -26.01
C TYR A 74 24.63 1.09 -27.07
N SER A 75 23.56 0.67 -27.75
CA SER A 75 23.58 -0.25 -28.88
C SER A 75 22.61 0.20 -29.99
N GLY A 76 22.73 -0.39 -31.18
CA GLY A 76 21.86 -0.07 -32.33
C GLY A 76 22.31 1.11 -33.20
N LYS A 77 21.61 1.31 -34.32
CA LYS A 77 21.94 2.33 -35.34
C LYS A 77 20.87 3.43 -35.39
N LYS A 78 21.30 4.69 -35.42
CA LYS A 78 20.40 5.85 -35.58
C LYS A 78 19.49 5.70 -36.80
N GLY A 79 18.20 5.95 -36.61
CA GLY A 79 17.18 5.86 -37.64
C GLY A 79 16.72 4.42 -37.96
N SER A 80 17.34 3.39 -37.39
CA SER A 80 16.99 1.99 -37.62
C SER A 80 16.37 1.36 -36.38
N ILE A 81 15.35 0.52 -36.57
CA ILE A 81 14.80 -0.29 -35.48
C ILE A 81 15.89 -1.26 -35.02
N SER A 82 16.09 -1.33 -33.72
CA SER A 82 17.03 -2.18 -33.04
C SER A 82 16.28 -3.03 -32.01
N PHE A 83 16.79 -4.24 -31.79
CA PHE A 83 16.26 -5.19 -30.81
C PHE A 83 17.39 -5.56 -29.87
N GLU A 84 17.09 -5.69 -28.58
CA GLU A 84 18.08 -6.05 -27.55
C GLU A 84 17.48 -7.08 -26.60
N ASN A 85 18.30 -8.06 -26.18
CA ASN A 85 17.89 -9.01 -25.16
C ASN A 85 17.97 -8.33 -23.79
N GLU A 86 16.84 -8.20 -23.13
CA GLU A 86 16.71 -7.49 -21.87
C GLU A 86 16.05 -8.35 -20.80
N ILE A 87 16.33 -8.01 -19.55
CA ILE A 87 15.69 -8.56 -18.37
C ILE A 87 14.77 -7.50 -17.80
N ARG A 88 13.48 -7.81 -17.68
CA ARG A 88 12.59 -7.09 -16.77
C ARG A 88 12.98 -7.51 -15.35
N LEU A 89 13.70 -6.63 -14.66
CA LEU A 89 14.10 -6.78 -13.27
C LEU A 89 13.10 -6.02 -12.40
N GLU A 90 12.50 -6.70 -11.43
CA GLU A 90 11.58 -6.07 -10.50
C GLU A 90 11.89 -6.40 -9.05
N SER A 91 11.74 -5.40 -8.17
CA SER A 91 11.99 -5.53 -6.74
C SER A 91 11.10 -4.56 -5.95
N GLU A 92 10.67 -4.98 -4.75
CA GLU A 92 9.91 -4.10 -3.86
C GLU A 92 10.81 -3.30 -2.93
N CYS A 93 10.34 -2.14 -2.50
CA CYS A 93 11.05 -1.31 -1.53
C CYS A 93 10.10 -0.49 -0.65
N SER A 94 10.68 0.10 0.40
CA SER A 94 9.98 1.11 1.22
C SER A 94 9.82 2.40 0.41
N PRO A 95 8.68 3.12 0.52
CA PRO A 95 8.52 4.43 -0.11
C PRO A 95 9.66 5.41 0.20
N ASP A 96 10.20 5.38 1.41
CA ASP A 96 11.25 6.32 1.86
C ASP A 96 12.61 6.07 1.21
N LEU A 97 12.86 4.86 0.70
CA LEU A 97 14.13 4.49 0.05
C LEU A 97 14.05 4.60 -1.48
N LEU A 98 12.86 4.79 -2.04
CA LEU A 98 12.60 4.71 -3.48
C LEU A 98 13.52 5.63 -4.29
N THR A 99 13.66 6.90 -3.87
CA THR A 99 14.49 7.88 -4.61
C THR A 99 15.95 7.44 -4.65
N GLY A 100 16.53 7.02 -3.52
CA GLY A 100 17.92 6.57 -3.47
C GLY A 100 18.17 5.29 -4.28
N ILE A 101 17.18 4.38 -4.31
CA ILE A 101 17.23 3.17 -5.14
C ILE A 101 17.22 3.53 -6.63
N ILE A 102 16.34 4.44 -7.06
CA ILE A 102 16.26 4.88 -8.46
C ILE A 102 17.56 5.56 -8.88
N GLU A 103 18.11 6.45 -8.07
CA GLU A 103 19.38 7.12 -8.39
C GLU A 103 20.54 6.12 -8.54
N SER A 104 20.60 5.11 -7.66
CA SER A 104 21.62 4.05 -7.73
C SER A 104 21.44 3.19 -8.97
N MET A 105 20.20 2.80 -9.28
CA MET A 105 19.85 2.09 -10.51
C MET A 105 20.29 2.87 -11.75
N LEU A 106 19.93 4.16 -11.84
CA LEU A 106 20.24 5.01 -13.00
C LEU A 106 21.75 5.19 -13.19
N ARG A 107 22.53 5.37 -12.11
CA ARG A 107 24.00 5.44 -12.19
C ARG A 107 24.63 4.12 -12.66
N ALA A 108 24.03 3.00 -12.28
CA ALA A 108 24.53 1.68 -12.65
C ALA A 108 24.14 1.28 -14.09
N HIS A 109 23.04 1.83 -14.59
CA HIS A 109 22.43 1.47 -15.86
C HIS A 109 23.30 1.88 -17.07
N PRO A 110 23.42 1.03 -18.13
CA PRO A 110 24.24 1.36 -19.30
C PRO A 110 23.62 2.41 -20.23
N TYR A 111 22.30 2.58 -20.19
CA TYR A 111 21.58 3.49 -21.08
C TYR A 111 21.56 4.91 -20.54
N GLU A 112 21.68 5.90 -21.43
CA GLU A 112 21.53 7.33 -21.11
C GLU A 112 20.17 7.62 -20.45
N GLU A 113 19.12 6.97 -20.95
CA GLU A 113 17.76 7.05 -20.42
C GLU A 113 17.25 5.61 -20.17
N ALA A 114 17.29 5.17 -18.91
CA ALA A 114 16.75 3.87 -18.54
C ALA A 114 15.22 3.90 -18.49
N ALA A 115 14.57 2.90 -19.08
CA ALA A 115 13.13 2.71 -18.93
C ALA A 115 12.84 2.01 -17.59
N TYR A 116 12.00 2.61 -16.75
CA TYR A 116 11.55 2.01 -15.49
C TYR A 116 10.13 2.44 -15.13
N GLU A 117 9.48 1.64 -14.29
CA GLU A 117 8.10 1.83 -13.82
C GLU A 117 8.07 1.74 -12.29
N ILE A 118 7.18 2.52 -11.67
CA ILE A 118 6.93 2.46 -10.23
C ILE A 118 5.47 2.08 -10.01
N TYR A 119 5.24 0.95 -9.35
CA TYR A 119 3.91 0.52 -8.95
C TYR A 119 3.72 0.74 -7.45
N ASN A 120 2.61 1.38 -7.10
CA ASN A 120 2.19 1.53 -5.71
C ASN A 120 1.34 0.32 -5.32
N PHE A 121 1.63 -0.28 -4.17
CA PHE A 121 0.79 -1.33 -3.63
C PHE A 121 0.85 -1.31 -2.11
N VAL A 122 -0.05 -2.03 -1.47
CA VAL A 122 -0.07 -2.19 -0.03
C VAL A 122 0.08 -3.66 0.33
N LYS A 123 0.72 -3.92 1.47
CA LYS A 123 0.68 -5.23 2.13
C LYS A 123 -0.18 -5.13 3.36
N LEU A 124 -0.88 -6.22 3.68
CA LEU A 124 -1.51 -6.34 4.99
C LEU A 124 -0.45 -6.73 6.00
N ASP A 125 -0.57 -6.17 7.20
CA ASP A 125 0.19 -6.64 8.34
C ASP A 125 -0.21 -8.08 8.70
N SER A 126 0.68 -8.81 9.36
CA SER A 126 0.40 -10.19 9.77
C SER A 126 -0.54 -10.28 10.96
N GLU A 127 -0.62 -9.23 11.78
CA GLU A 127 -1.42 -9.22 13.00
C GLU A 127 -2.80 -8.59 12.79
N ILE A 128 -3.81 -9.23 13.38
CA ILE A 128 -5.18 -8.70 13.37
C ILE A 128 -5.21 -7.46 14.26
N SER A 129 -5.54 -6.33 13.66
CA SER A 129 -5.59 -5.03 14.34
C SER A 129 -7.02 -4.61 14.70
N GLY A 130 -8.01 -5.49 14.51
CA GLY A 130 -9.39 -5.26 14.91
C GLY A 130 -10.38 -6.09 14.10
N ARG A 131 -11.66 -5.74 14.23
CA ARG A 131 -12.76 -6.31 13.45
C ARG A 131 -13.49 -5.21 12.70
N GLN A 132 -13.68 -5.39 11.41
CA GLN A 132 -14.52 -4.51 10.61
C GLN A 132 -15.90 -5.14 10.40
N TYR A 133 -16.92 -4.30 10.49
CA TYR A 133 -18.31 -4.64 10.34
C TYR A 133 -18.92 -3.81 9.23
N THR A 134 -19.56 -4.46 8.26
CA THR A 134 -20.45 -3.79 7.31
C THR A 134 -21.87 -4.07 7.73
N LEU A 135 -22.66 -3.03 7.99
CA LEU A 135 -24.08 -3.18 8.37
C LEU A 135 -24.97 -3.31 7.13
N LYS A 136 -26.05 -4.10 7.23
CA LYS A 136 -27.07 -4.27 6.17
C LYS A 136 -27.75 -2.94 5.83
N ARG A 137 -27.99 -2.09 6.83
CA ARG A 137 -28.57 -0.75 6.70
C ARG A 137 -27.70 0.25 7.44
N ARG A 138 -27.64 1.49 6.95
CA ARG A 138 -26.93 2.56 7.66
C ARG A 138 -27.58 2.77 9.03
N MET A 139 -26.78 2.80 10.09
CA MET A 139 -27.23 3.02 11.46
C MET A 139 -27.07 4.49 11.82
N GLN A 140 -28.09 5.07 12.47
CA GLN A 140 -27.99 6.44 12.97
C GLN A 140 -26.94 6.53 14.08
N PHE A 141 -26.10 7.57 14.07
CA PHE A 141 -24.99 7.69 15.03
C PHE A 141 -25.47 7.74 16.49
N THR A 142 -26.60 8.42 16.72
CA THR A 142 -27.26 8.47 18.04
C THR A 142 -27.72 7.09 18.52
N GLY A 143 -28.18 6.23 17.61
CA GLY A 143 -28.55 4.84 17.91
C GLY A 143 -27.34 4.00 18.30
N LEU A 144 -26.22 4.18 17.62
CA LEU A 144 -24.95 3.51 17.95
C LEU A 144 -24.44 3.94 19.33
N LEU A 145 -24.43 5.24 19.63
CA LEU A 145 -23.99 5.77 20.92
C LEU A 145 -24.79 5.20 22.10
N LYS A 146 -26.12 5.12 21.98
CA LYS A 146 -26.98 4.52 23.01
C LYS A 146 -26.65 3.04 23.27
N ARG A 147 -26.13 2.31 22.27
CA ARG A 147 -25.72 0.92 22.43
C ARG A 147 -24.39 0.79 23.14
N LEU A 148 -23.43 1.62 22.78
CA LEU A 148 -22.09 1.62 23.36
C LEU A 148 -22.10 2.09 24.82
N ASN A 149 -22.91 3.10 25.14
CA ASN A 149 -23.15 3.55 26.50
C ASN A 149 -24.65 3.69 26.76
N GLN A 150 -25.22 2.71 27.47
CA GLN A 150 -26.64 2.70 27.81
C GLN A 150 -27.06 3.87 28.72
N ASN A 151 -26.09 4.58 29.31
CA ASN A 151 -26.32 5.74 30.19
C ASN A 151 -26.20 7.10 29.48
N LEU A 152 -25.96 7.14 28.16
CA LEU A 152 -25.94 8.39 27.38
C LEU A 152 -27.35 8.97 27.28
N LYS A 153 -27.62 10.05 28.03
CA LYS A 153 -28.92 10.73 28.07
C LYS A 153 -29.16 11.67 26.88
N SER A 154 -28.12 12.24 26.28
CA SER A 154 -28.23 13.08 25.09
C SER A 154 -26.89 13.18 24.34
N VAL A 155 -26.96 13.51 23.05
CA VAL A 155 -25.81 13.68 22.15
C VAL A 155 -26.06 14.97 21.37
N THR A 156 -25.23 15.99 21.57
CA THR A 156 -25.35 17.30 20.91
C THR A 156 -24.15 17.56 20.00
N GLY A 157 -24.35 18.22 18.86
CA GLY A 157 -23.26 18.71 18.01
C GLY A 157 -22.73 17.74 16.94
N ILE A 158 -23.50 16.71 16.58
CA ILE A 158 -23.11 15.75 15.53
C ILE A 158 -23.86 16.09 14.25
N SER A 159 -23.13 16.56 13.23
CA SER A 159 -23.68 16.95 11.93
C SER A 159 -23.88 15.78 10.96
N GLU A 160 -23.44 14.57 11.34
CA GLU A 160 -23.59 13.36 10.56
C GLU A 160 -24.72 12.48 11.03
N THR A 161 -25.47 11.94 10.08
CA THR A 161 -26.71 11.23 10.38
C THR A 161 -26.48 9.73 10.57
N SER A 162 -25.64 9.08 9.77
CA SER A 162 -25.55 7.61 9.80
C SER A 162 -24.21 7.02 9.35
N VAL A 163 -23.91 5.81 9.80
CA VAL A 163 -22.70 5.03 9.47
C VAL A 163 -23.05 3.62 8.98
N LYS A 164 -22.23 3.04 8.10
CA LYS A 164 -22.41 1.68 7.56
C LYS A 164 -21.23 0.75 7.78
N LYS A 165 -20.01 1.23 7.57
CA LYS A 165 -18.79 0.44 7.72
C LYS A 165 -18.00 0.91 8.94
N ILE A 166 -17.83 0.02 9.90
CA ILE A 166 -17.34 0.35 11.23
C ILE A 166 -16.17 -0.56 11.58
N LEU A 167 -15.07 0.01 12.05
CA LEU A 167 -13.96 -0.71 12.65
C LEU A 167 -14.10 -0.69 14.17
N VAL A 168 -13.93 -1.84 14.82
CA VAL A 168 -13.77 -1.97 16.27
C VAL A 168 -12.36 -2.47 16.54
N THR A 169 -11.60 -1.74 17.36
CA THR A 169 -10.18 -2.04 17.61
C THR A 169 -9.77 -1.61 19.02
N GLU A 170 -8.71 -2.22 19.56
CA GLU A 170 -8.02 -1.75 20.76
C GLU A 170 -6.74 -0.96 20.40
N ALA A 171 -6.37 -0.91 19.12
CA ALA A 171 -5.20 -0.20 18.64
C ALA A 171 -5.33 1.31 18.88
N ALA A 172 -4.21 1.93 19.25
CA ALA A 172 -4.13 3.38 19.35
C ALA A 172 -4.39 4.01 17.97
N PHE A 173 -5.08 5.16 17.97
CA PHE A 173 -5.29 5.90 16.73
C PHE A 173 -4.04 6.68 16.35
N ASP A 174 -3.41 6.27 15.27
CA ASP A 174 -2.27 6.91 14.63
C ASP A 174 -2.50 7.04 13.11
N LYS A 175 -1.48 7.56 12.41
CA LYS A 175 -1.52 7.76 10.95
C LYS A 175 -1.72 6.44 10.19
N THR A 176 -1.11 5.35 10.64
CA THR A 176 -1.20 4.05 9.96
C THR A 176 -2.61 3.48 10.08
N LEU A 177 -3.23 3.57 11.27
CA LEU A 177 -4.62 3.17 11.46
C LEU A 177 -5.57 4.02 10.62
N GLU A 178 -5.35 5.34 10.55
CA GLU A 178 -6.15 6.24 9.72
C GLU A 178 -6.05 5.89 8.22
N GLU A 179 -4.84 5.70 7.69
CA GLU A 179 -4.61 5.32 6.29
C GLU A 179 -5.23 3.95 5.97
N SER A 180 -5.07 2.98 6.87
CA SER A 180 -5.68 1.65 6.73
C SER A 180 -7.21 1.75 6.70
N ALA A 181 -7.79 2.55 7.60
CA ALA A 181 -9.23 2.75 7.67
C ALA A 181 -9.78 3.40 6.39
N LYS A 182 -9.06 4.38 5.82
CA LYS A 182 -9.40 4.97 4.51
C LYS A 182 -9.31 3.94 3.39
N TYR A 183 -8.23 3.16 3.32
CA TYR A 183 -8.05 2.11 2.31
C TYR A 183 -9.22 1.10 2.30
N PHE A 184 -9.69 0.70 3.49
CA PHE A 184 -10.84 -0.19 3.62
C PHE A 184 -12.20 0.51 3.58
N ASN A 185 -12.26 1.83 3.31
CA ASN A 185 -13.49 2.63 3.30
C ASN A 185 -14.27 2.54 4.63
N ILE A 186 -13.58 2.46 5.76
CA ILE A 186 -14.19 2.54 7.09
C ILE A 186 -14.74 3.95 7.30
N GLU A 187 -15.98 4.07 7.76
CA GLU A 187 -16.61 5.37 8.03
C GLU A 187 -16.42 5.80 9.50
N LEU A 188 -16.35 4.83 10.41
CA LEU A 188 -16.21 5.05 11.84
C LEU A 188 -15.29 4.01 12.48
N ILE A 189 -14.39 4.47 13.34
CA ILE A 189 -13.58 3.63 14.22
C ILE A 189 -14.10 3.76 15.65
N ILE A 190 -14.27 2.61 16.30
CA ILE A 190 -14.55 2.46 17.72
C ILE A 190 -13.27 1.91 18.36
N VAL A 191 -12.53 2.77 19.05
CA VAL A 191 -11.35 2.36 19.82
C VAL A 191 -11.78 2.00 21.23
N LEU A 192 -11.61 0.74 21.62
CA LEU A 192 -11.92 0.24 22.96
C LEU A 192 -10.72 0.46 23.90
N LYS A 193 -10.97 0.94 25.12
CA LYS A 193 -9.98 1.12 26.18
C LYS A 193 -10.55 0.66 27.51
N GLY A 194 -10.38 -0.63 27.83
CA GLY A 194 -10.99 -1.22 29.02
C GLY A 194 -12.52 -1.13 28.95
N ASN A 195 -13.12 -0.39 29.88
CA ASN A 195 -14.57 -0.14 29.91
C ASN A 195 -15.01 1.14 29.16
N ASP A 196 -14.06 1.90 28.61
CA ASP A 196 -14.31 3.14 27.88
C ASP A 196 -14.10 2.94 26.36
N PHE A 197 -14.59 3.89 25.57
CA PHE A 197 -14.41 3.89 24.12
C PHE A 197 -14.21 5.29 23.55
N LYS A 198 -13.46 5.38 22.46
CA LYS A 198 -13.32 6.59 21.65
C LYS A 198 -13.90 6.34 20.27
N LEU A 199 -14.72 7.28 19.81
CA LEU A 199 -15.26 7.27 18.45
C LEU A 199 -14.45 8.21 17.57
N ILE A 200 -14.02 7.70 16.41
CA ILE A 200 -13.21 8.45 15.46
C ILE A 200 -13.83 8.28 14.09
N LYS A 201 -14.36 9.38 13.57
CA LYS A 201 -14.92 9.43 12.24
C LYS A 201 -13.80 9.53 11.21
N ILE A 202 -13.90 8.77 10.13
CA ILE A 202 -12.95 8.81 9.03
C ILE A 202 -13.58 9.59 7.88
N LYS A 203 -12.94 10.69 7.51
CA LYS A 203 -13.23 11.40 6.27
C LYS A 203 -12.52 10.65 5.15
N GLN A 204 -13.30 10.22 4.16
CA GLN A 204 -12.77 9.67 2.92
C GLN A 204 -12.18 10.80 2.07
#